data_AF-A0A971NR29-F1
#
_entry.id   AF-A0A971NR29-F1
#
_cell.length_a   1.000
_cell.length_b   1.000
_cell.length_c   1.000
_cell.angle_alpha   90.00
_cell.angle_beta   90.00
_cell.angle_gamma   90.00
#
_symmetry.space_group_name_H-M   'P 1'
#
loop_
_entity.id
_entity.type
_entity.pdbx_description
1 polymer ?
#
loop_
_entity_poly.entity_id
_entity_poly.type
_entity_poly.pdbx_seq_one_letter_code
_entity_poly.pdbx_strand_id
1 'polypeptide(L)' 'FRRCGNTWLEGMHLQTDEDPYPYGFGLAVSLSDDGTIALIGAPFAKVGDNQKQGAAYFFPIETSPCPENSIYLPLILR' A
#
# COMPACT_ATOMS: atom_id res chain seq x y z
N PHE A 1 -6.18 -2.94 5.57
CA PHE A 1 -6.24 -3.00 7.05
C PHE A 1 -5.39 -4.14 7.56
N ARG A 2 -4.80 -4.00 8.75
CA ARG A 2 -4.02 -5.03 9.45
C ARG A 2 -4.56 -5.22 10.87
N ARG A 3 -4.69 -6.46 11.33
CA ARG A 3 -5.17 -6.78 12.67
C ARG A 3 -4.04 -6.65 13.70
N CYS A 4 -4.26 -5.84 14.74
CA CYS A 4 -3.39 -5.69 15.90
C CYS A 4 -4.22 -5.92 17.17
N GLY A 5 -4.11 -7.12 17.76
CA GLY A 5 -4.97 -7.55 18.86
C GLY A 5 -6.45 -7.53 18.45
N ASN A 6 -7.23 -6.66 19.11
CA ASN A 6 -8.66 -6.48 18.86
C ASN A 6 -8.98 -5.28 17.95
N THR A 7 -7.96 -4.59 17.43
CA THR A 7 -8.13 -3.40 16.58
C THR A 7 -7.68 -3.69 15.15
N TRP A 8 -8.40 -3.11 14.18
CA TRP A 8 -7.97 -3.06 12.79
C TRP A 8 -7.31 -1.71 12.53
N LEU A 9 -6.01 -1.74 12.20
CA LEU A 9 -5.29 -0.55 11.76
C LEU A 9 -5.46 -0.40 10.25
N GLU A 10 -5.74 0.81 9.79
CA GLU A 10 -5.72 1.13 8.37
C GLU A 10 -4.27 1.00 7.85
N GLY A 11 -4.13 0.44 6.65
CA GLY A 11 -2.82 0.30 5.99
C GLY A 11 -2.64 1.40 4.95
N MET A 12 -1.55 1.33 4.20
CA MET A 12 -1.37 2.20 3.03
C MET A 12 -2.54 2.06 2.07
N HIS A 13 -3.08 3.19 1.62
CA HIS A 13 -4.03 3.20 0.52
C HIS A 13 -3.27 2.95 -0.78
N LEU A 14 -3.58 1.83 -1.45
CA LEU A 14 -2.94 1.47 -2.71
C LEU A 14 -3.61 2.29 -3.81
N GLN A 15 -3.00 3.42 -4.15
CA GLN A 15 -3.48 4.34 -5.16
C GLN A 15 -2.33 4.76 -6.08
N THR A 16 -2.67 5.21 -7.27
CA THR A 16 -1.73 5.91 -8.14
C THR A 16 -1.60 7.37 -7.70
N ASP A 17 -0.44 7.99 -7.94
CA ASP A 17 -0.24 9.43 -7.69
C ASP A 17 -1.11 10.32 -8.59
N GLU A 18 -1.70 9.74 -9.65
CA GLU A 18 -2.66 10.40 -10.52
C GLU A 18 -4.11 10.08 -10.09
N ASP A 19 -4.85 11.10 -9.63
CA ASP A 19 -6.27 11.08 -9.23
C ASP A 19 -7.06 11.98 -10.22
N PRO A 20 -8.20 11.57 -10.82
CA PRO A 20 -9.06 10.43 -10.50
C PRO A 20 -9.05 9.34 -11.59
N TYR A 21 -8.58 8.15 -11.23
CA TYR A 21 -8.63 6.87 -11.94
C TYR A 21 -9.20 6.86 -13.39
N PRO A 22 -8.41 7.13 -14.44
CA PRO A 22 -8.88 6.97 -15.82
C PRO A 22 -8.34 5.72 -16.54
N TYR A 23 -7.49 4.91 -15.89
CA TYR A 23 -6.59 4.02 -16.64
C TYR A 23 -6.69 2.51 -16.34
N GLY A 24 -7.79 2.10 -15.70
CA GLY A 24 -8.03 0.68 -15.40
C GLY A 24 -7.11 0.10 -14.32
N PHE A 25 -6.58 0.94 -13.43
CA PHE A 25 -5.87 0.45 -12.24
C PHE A 25 -6.78 -0.48 -11.44
N GLY A 26 -6.22 -1.60 -10.97
CA GLY A 26 -6.99 -2.62 -10.26
C GLY A 26 -7.74 -3.58 -11.16
N LEU A 27 -7.66 -3.45 -12.49
CA LEU A 27 -8.30 -4.38 -13.44
C LEU A 27 -7.67 -5.79 -13.39
N ALA A 28 -6.39 -5.86 -13.02
CA ALA A 28 -5.70 -7.12 -12.71
C ALA A 28 -4.87 -6.96 -11.43
N VAL A 29 -4.88 -7.98 -10.59
CA VAL A 29 -4.13 -8.02 -9.33
C VAL A 29 -3.42 -9.36 -9.15
N SER A 30 -2.24 -9.34 -8.54
CA SER A 30 -1.51 -10.53 -8.12
C SER A 30 -0.81 -10.28 -6.78
N LEU A 31 -0.59 -11.35 -6.03
CA LEU A 31 0.16 -11.34 -4.78
C LEU A 31 1.35 -12.31 -4.92
N SER A 32 2.49 -11.99 -4.31
CA SER A 32 3.59 -12.94 -4.15
C SER A 32 3.18 -14.10 -3.23
N ASP A 33 3.88 -15.23 -3.37
CA ASP A 33 3.62 -16.44 -2.57
C ASP A 33 3.74 -16.19 -1.05
N ASP A 34 4.70 -15.37 -0.65
CA ASP A 34 4.92 -14.96 0.73
C ASP A 34 4.01 -13.81 1.21
N GLY A 35 3.14 -13.29 0.33
CA GLY A 35 2.22 -12.19 0.64
C GLY A 35 2.88 -10.84 0.85
N THR A 36 4.18 -10.69 0.58
CA THR A 36 4.92 -9.46 0.87
C THR A 36 4.82 -8.41 -0.24
N ILE A 37 4.37 -8.80 -1.42
CA ILE A 37 4.30 -7.94 -2.60
C ILE A 37 2.92 -8.06 -3.24
N ALA A 38 2.24 -6.93 -3.40
CA ALA A 38 1.09 -6.80 -4.28
C ALA A 38 1.51 -6.13 -5.61
N LEU A 39 1.05 -6.69 -6.72
CA LEU A 39 1.20 -6.10 -8.04
C LEU A 39 -0.19 -5.75 -8.59
N ILE A 40 -0.36 -4.50 -9.00
CA ILE A 40 -1.64 -3.99 -9.51
C ILE A 40 -1.44 -3.47 -10.93
N GLY A 41 -2.21 -3.99 -11.89
CA GLY A 41 -2.17 -3.58 -13.28
C GLY A 41 -3.08 -2.38 -13.57
N ALA A 42 -2.64 -1.50 -14.45
CA ALA A 42 -3.40 -0.42 -15.07
C ALA A 42 -3.17 -0.44 -16.59
N PRO A 43 -3.90 -1.27 -17.36
CA PRO A 43 -3.61 -1.51 -18.77
C PRO A 43 -3.80 -0.29 -19.66
N PHE A 44 -4.46 0.77 -19.19
CA PHE A 44 -4.67 2.00 -19.94
C PHE A 44 -3.83 3.18 -19.43
N ALA A 45 -2.84 2.94 -18.55
CA ALA A 45 -2.02 4.01 -17.99
C ALA A 45 -1.28 4.79 -19.07
N LYS A 46 -1.22 6.12 -18.89
CA LYS A 46 -0.36 7.01 -19.66
C LYS A 46 1.07 6.91 -19.10
N VAL A 47 2.06 6.81 -19.97
CA VAL A 47 3.48 6.80 -19.59
C VAL A 47 4.22 7.80 -20.47
N GLY A 48 4.72 8.88 -19.87
CA GLY A 48 5.24 10.02 -20.64
C GLY A 48 4.15 10.57 -21.57
N ASP A 49 4.44 10.74 -22.86
CA ASP A 49 3.44 11.20 -23.84
C ASP A 49 2.59 10.08 -24.44
N ASN A 50 2.86 8.81 -24.09
CA ASN A 50 2.18 7.67 -24.68
C ASN A 50 0.86 7.38 -23.93
N GLN A 51 -0.25 7.58 -24.64
CA GLN A 51 -1.57 7.24 -24.13
C GLN A 51 -1.80 5.73 -24.13
N LYS A 52 -2.38 5.20 -23.05
CA LYS A 52 -2.75 3.78 -22.91
C LYS A 52 -1.59 2.79 -23.14
N GLN A 53 -0.36 3.18 -22.82
CA GLN A 53 0.79 2.27 -22.89
C GLN A 53 0.68 1.15 -21.84
N GLY A 54 -0.01 1.44 -20.73
CA GLY A 54 -0.19 0.51 -19.63
C GLY A 54 0.97 0.58 -18.63
N ALA A 55 0.66 0.23 -17.38
CA ALA A 55 1.62 0.19 -16.30
C ALA A 55 1.24 -0.91 -15.29
N ALA A 56 2.21 -1.32 -14.48
CA ALA A 56 1.99 -2.14 -13.30
C ALA A 56 2.66 -1.47 -12.09
N TYR A 57 1.96 -1.47 -10.96
CA TYR A 57 2.38 -0.81 -9.74
C TYR A 57 2.68 -1.87 -8.69
N PHE A 58 3.88 -1.77 -8.12
CA PHE A 58 4.39 -2.66 -7.10
C PHE A 58 4.19 -2.03 -5.72
N PHE A 59 3.59 -2.77 -4.80
CA PHE A 59 3.38 -2.34 -3.43
C PHE A 59 3.94 -3.39 -2.46
N PRO A 60 5.04 -3.09 -1.76
CA PRO A 60 5.55 -3.95 -0.70
C PRO A 60 4.68 -3.80 0.56
N ILE A 61 4.54 -4.88 1.32
CA ILE A 61 3.93 -4.81 2.64
C ILE A 61 4.92 -4.10 3.60
N GLU A 62 4.49 -2.97 4.15
CA GLU A 62 5.22 -2.37 5.26
C GLU A 62 4.79 -3.01 6.57
N THR A 63 5.63 -3.89 7.12
CA THR A 63 5.40 -4.46 8.45
C THR A 63 5.90 -3.51 9.52
N SER A 64 5.21 -2.40 9.77
CA SER A 64 5.44 -1.68 11.03
C SER A 64 4.95 -2.57 12.18
N PRO A 65 5.69 -2.76 13.28
CA PRO A 65 5.15 -3.52 14.41
C PRO A 65 3.82 -2.90 14.87
N CYS A 66 2.89 -3.72 15.37
CA CYS A 66 1.76 -3.16 16.11
C CYS A 66 2.36 -2.30 17.23
N PRO A 67 1.88 -1.08 17.47
CA PRO A 67 2.27 -0.37 18.68
C PRO A 67 1.84 -1.25 19.85
N GLU A 68 2.80 -1.98 20.43
CA GLU A 68 2.61 -2.50 21.77
C GLU A 68 2.38 -1.28 22.66
N ASN A 69 1.51 -1.42 23.66
CA ASN A 69 1.30 -0.40 24.68
C ASN A 69 2.64 -0.13 25.40
N SER A 70 3.50 0.65 24.77
CA SER A 70 4.72 1.20 25.34
C SER A 70 4.20 2.27 26.27
N ILE A 71 4.03 1.90 27.54
CA ILE A 71 3.85 2.87 28.60
C ILE A 71 5.15 3.68 28.58
N TYR A 72 5.14 4.81 27.87
CA TYR A 72 6.18 5.81 27.98
C TYR A 72 6.08 6.35 29.41
N LEU A 73 6.78 5.69 30.35
CA LEU A 73 7.13 6.32 31.62
C LEU A 73 7.80 7.64 31.25
N PRO A 74 7.37 8.79 31.81
CA PRO A 74 8.11 10.01 31.62
C PRO A 74 9.55 9.75 32.06
N LEU A 75 10.51 9.92 31.14
CA LEU A 75 11.91 9.91 31.48
C LEU A 75 12.15 11.14 32.36
N ILE A 76 12.02 10.98 33.68
CA ILE A 76 12.49 11.98 34.63
C ILE A 76 14.02 11.88 34.58
N LEU A 77 14.62 12.64 33.66
CA LEU A 77 16.02 13.04 33.80
C LEU A 77 16.08 13.96 35.03
N ARG A 78 16.68 13.46 36.10
CA ARG A 78 17.18 14.32 37.17
C ARG A 78 18.59 14.77 36.81
#